data_AF-A0A9R1WL69-F1
#
_entry.id   AF-A0A9R1WL69-F1
#
_cell.length_a   1.000
_cell.length_b   1.000
_cell.length_c   1.000
_cell.angle_alpha   90.00
_cell.angle_beta   90.00
_cell.angle_gamma   90.00
#
_symmetry.space_group_name_H-M   'P 1'
#
loop_
_entity.id
_entity.type
_entity.pdbx_description
1 polymer ?
#
loop_
_entity_poly.entity_id
_entity_poly.type
_entity_poly.pdbx_seq_one_letter_code
_entity_poly.pdbx_strand_id
1 'polypeptide(L)'
;MAMVNYVNAHATSSVVGDPIELKSLMNVFKNTSWTKINATKSMIGHCMGAAGSLEAIATIKAIQTGWLHPTINQFNVEPRVEFDTVANQKQQHEINQTTYVSTKT
;
A
#
# COMPACT_ATOMS: atom_id res chain seq x y z
N MET A 1 -14.11 17.54 3.87
CA MET A 1 -12.69 17.14 3.88
C MET A 1 -12.56 15.88 3.06
N ALA A 2 -11.71 15.85 2.03
CA ALA A 2 -11.41 14.62 1.30
C ALA A 2 -10.67 13.65 2.23
N MET A 3 -10.99 12.36 2.16
CA MET A 3 -10.27 11.31 2.89
C MET A 3 -9.32 10.59 1.94
N VAL A 4 -8.12 10.26 2.41
CA VAL A 4 -7.17 9.41 1.67
C VAL A 4 -7.84 8.06 1.39
N ASN A 5 -7.94 7.66 0.13
CA ASN A 5 -8.58 6.42 -0.31
C ASN A 5 -7.60 5.42 -0.97
N TYR A 6 -6.33 5.79 -1.10
CA TYR A 6 -5.28 4.90 -1.57
C TYR A 6 -3.96 5.11 -0.83
N VAL A 7 -3.34 4.02 -0.38
CA VAL A 7 -2.02 4.03 0.26
C VAL A 7 -1.10 3.02 -0.45
N ASN A 8 0.04 3.48 -0.97
CA ASN A 8 1.12 2.57 -1.33
C ASN A 8 2.02 2.40 -0.09
N ALA A 9 1.89 1.26 0.59
CA ALA A 9 2.52 1.00 1.88
C ALA A 9 4.01 0.66 1.76
N HIS A 10 4.72 0.82 2.87
CA HIS A 10 6.14 0.49 2.95
C HIS A 10 6.36 -1.02 2.86
N ALA A 11 5.59 -1.82 3.61
CA ALA A 11 5.41 -3.27 3.49
C ALA A 11 6.67 -4.03 3.00
N THR A 12 7.63 -4.21 3.92
CA THR A 12 8.92 -4.84 3.63
C THR A 12 8.88 -6.36 3.70
N SER A 13 7.71 -6.95 4.00
CA SER A 13 7.57 -8.36 4.35
C SER A 13 8.30 -8.69 5.66
N SER A 14 8.52 -7.69 6.51
CA SER A 14 9.22 -7.89 7.78
C SER A 14 8.23 -8.31 8.87
N VAL A 15 8.61 -9.33 9.64
CA VAL A 15 7.77 -9.89 10.73
C VAL A 15 7.42 -8.84 11.78
N VAL A 16 8.26 -7.81 11.94
CA VAL A 16 8.07 -6.73 12.92
C VAL A 16 7.47 -5.47 12.28
N GLY A 17 7.96 -5.06 11.10
CA GLY A 17 7.58 -3.78 10.50
C GLY A 17 6.16 -3.78 9.96
N ASP A 18 5.76 -4.83 9.22
CA ASP A 18 4.46 -4.87 8.58
C ASP A 18 3.29 -4.84 9.60
N PRO A 19 3.34 -5.56 10.75
CA PRO A 19 2.33 -5.42 11.79
C PRO A 19 2.27 -4.03 12.43
N ILE A 20 3.41 -3.34 12.59
CA ILE A 20 3.47 -1.99 13.17
C ILE A 20 2.88 -0.98 12.18
N GLU A 21 3.21 -1.08 10.90
CA GLU A 21 2.66 -0.24 9.84
C GLU A 21 1.14 -0.41 9.76
N LEU A 22 0.66 -1.66 9.70
CA LEU A 22 -0.77 -1.97 9.66
C LEU A 22 -1.52 -1.39 10.86
N LYS A 23 -0.99 -1.57 12.08
CA LYS A 23 -1.57 -1.01 13.30
C LYS A 23 -1.62 0.52 13.25
N SER A 24 -0.57 1.16 12.72
CA SER A 24 -0.51 2.61 12.56
C SER A 24 -1.56 3.11 11.57
N LEU A 25 -1.74 2.39 10.45
CA LEU A 25 -2.80 2.66 9.48
C LEU A 25 -4.19 2.51 10.11
N MET A 26 -4.46 1.45 10.87
CA MET A 26 -5.76 1.28 11.55
C MET A 26 -6.06 2.38 12.58
N ASN A 27 -5.03 2.91 13.24
CA ASN A 27 -5.20 4.01 14.19
C ASN A 27 -5.58 5.33 13.49
N VAL A 28 -5.09 5.56 12.27
CA VAL A 28 -5.34 6.78 11.49
C VAL A 28 -6.62 6.67 10.66
N PHE A 29 -6.82 5.53 10.00
CA PHE A 29 -7.94 5.24 9.12
C PHE A 29 -9.04 4.48 9.87
N LYS A 30 -9.95 5.24 10.50
CA LYS A 30 -11.06 4.67 11.29
C LYS A 30 -12.09 3.88 10.47
N ASN A 31 -12.09 4.02 9.15
CA ASN A 31 -12.92 3.25 8.24
C ASN A 31 -12.07 2.77 7.07
N THR A 32 -11.79 1.47 7.03
CA THR A 32 -10.92 0.84 6.02
C THR A 32 -11.65 0.50 4.72
N SER A 33 -12.98 0.45 4.74
CA SER A 33 -13.79 -0.05 3.60
C SER A 33 -13.64 0.74 2.30
N TRP A 34 -13.22 2.01 2.40
CA TRP A 34 -13.02 2.90 1.25
C TRP A 34 -11.55 3.07 0.88
N THR A 35 -10.61 2.52 1.66
CA THR A 35 -9.17 2.72 1.45
C THR A 35 -8.53 1.44 0.94
N LYS A 36 -7.91 1.51 -0.23
CA LYS A 36 -7.09 0.41 -0.75
C LYS A 36 -5.63 0.61 -0.42
N ILE A 37 -4.94 -0.49 -0.14
CA ILE A 37 -3.51 -0.49 0.19
C ILE A 37 -2.80 -1.48 -0.72
N ASN A 38 -1.60 -1.18 -1.19
CA ASN A 38 -0.77 -2.18 -1.86
C ASN A 38 0.71 -2.01 -1.49
N ALA A 39 1.54 -2.95 -1.93
CA ALA A 39 2.98 -2.96 -1.65
C ALA A 39 3.79 -3.16 -2.93
N THR A 40 4.46 -2.12 -3.42
CA THR A 40 5.29 -2.22 -4.65
C THR A 40 6.46 -3.19 -4.46
N LYS A 41 7.03 -3.26 -3.24
CA LYS A 41 8.14 -4.17 -2.90
C LYS A 41 7.83 -5.64 -3.13
N SER A 42 6.55 -6.03 -3.13
CA SER A 42 6.16 -7.42 -3.46
C SER A 42 6.64 -7.86 -4.85
N MET A 43 6.78 -6.93 -5.80
CA MET A 43 7.20 -7.20 -7.18
C MET A 43 8.68 -6.90 -7.44
N ILE A 44 9.21 -5.82 -6.84
CA ILE A 44 10.55 -5.30 -7.18
C ILE A 44 11.59 -5.52 -6.06
N GLY A 45 11.18 -6.07 -4.92
CA GLY A 45 12.00 -6.16 -3.72
C GLY A 45 12.22 -4.81 -3.02
N HIS A 46 13.05 -4.81 -1.97
CA HIS A 46 13.39 -3.57 -1.26
C HIS A 46 14.64 -2.93 -1.86
N CYS A 47 14.45 -1.94 -2.73
CA CYS A 47 15.55 -1.21 -3.38
C CYS A 47 16.26 -0.19 -2.47
N MET A 48 16.28 -0.42 -1.14
CA MET A 48 16.89 0.46 -0.14
C MET A 48 16.49 1.94 -0.36
N GLY A 49 17.45 2.87 -0.41
CA GLY A 49 17.18 4.30 -0.57
C GLY A 49 16.48 4.68 -1.88
N ALA A 50 16.49 3.81 -2.89
CA ALA A 50 15.74 4.02 -4.13
C ALA A 50 14.27 3.63 -4.03
N ALA A 51 13.86 2.89 -2.99
CA ALA A 51 12.49 2.39 -2.83
C ALA A 51 11.46 3.53 -2.87
N GLY A 52 11.70 4.64 -2.16
CA GLY A 52 10.78 5.77 -2.12
C GLY A 52 10.52 6.39 -3.49
N SER A 53 11.54 6.53 -4.33
CA SER A 53 11.38 7.05 -5.70
C SER A 53 10.56 6.10 -6.57
N LEU A 54 10.81 4.79 -6.49
CA LEU A 54 10.09 3.79 -7.27
C LEU A 54 8.61 3.69 -6.85
N GLU A 55 8.36 3.75 -5.54
CA GLU A 55 7.01 3.75 -4.94
C GLU A 55 6.25 5.03 -5.27
N ALA A 56 6.92 6.18 -5.27
CA ALA A 56 6.33 7.45 -5.69
C ALA A 56 5.91 7.40 -7.17
N ILE A 57 6.76 6.87 -8.05
CA ILE A 57 6.42 6.68 -9.47
C ILE A 57 5.21 5.76 -9.61
N ALA A 58 5.20 4.61 -8.92
CA ALA A 58 4.07 3.69 -8.95
C ALA A 58 2.76 4.36 -8.47
N THR A 59 2.85 5.17 -7.41
CA THR A 59 1.71 5.93 -6.86
C THR A 59 1.19 6.96 -7.86
N ILE A 60 2.08 7.72 -8.51
CA ILE A 60 1.70 8.67 -9.56
C ILE A 60 1.04 7.96 -10.73
N LYS A 61 1.57 6.81 -11.16
CA LYS A 61 0.95 6.00 -12.23
C LYS A 61 -0.43 5.50 -11.84
N ALA A 62 -0.64 5.12 -10.58
CA ALA A 62 -1.95 4.73 -10.08
C ALA A 62 -2.95 5.90 -10.18
N ILE A 63 -2.57 7.11 -9.75
CA ILE A 63 -3.40 8.32 -9.89
C ILE A 63 -3.77 8.59 -11.35
N GLN A 64 -2.78 8.54 -12.24
CA GLN A 64 -2.98 8.87 -13.65
C GLN A 64 -3.88 7.87 -14.40
N THR A 65 -3.88 6.60 -13.98
CA THR A 65 -4.50 5.52 -14.74
C THR A 65 -5.73 4.92 -14.05
N GLY A 66 -5.92 5.19 -12.76
CA GLY A 66 -6.92 4.53 -11.92
C GLY A 66 -6.63 3.05 -11.69
N TRP A 67 -5.46 2.53 -12.06
CA TRP A 67 -5.08 1.14 -11.85
C TRP A 67 -4.09 0.99 -10.69
N LEU A 68 -4.49 0.24 -9.67
CA LEU A 68 -3.63 -0.16 -8.57
C LEU A 68 -2.92 -1.45 -8.93
N HIS A 69 -1.59 -1.48 -8.83
CA HIS A 69 -0.84 -2.71 -8.98
C HIS A 69 -1.12 -3.67 -7.81
N PRO A 70 -0.95 -4.99 -7.99
CA PRO A 70 -1.19 -5.94 -6.91
C PRO A 70 -0.09 -5.90 -5.85
N THR A 71 -0.43 -6.38 -4.66
CA THR A 71 0.52 -6.98 -3.73
C THR A 71 0.62 -8.46 -4.07
N ILE A 72 1.69 -8.87 -4.77
CA ILE A 72 1.85 -10.27 -5.21
C ILE A 72 2.36 -11.15 -4.06
N ASN A 73 2.23 -12.48 -4.22
CA ASN A 73 2.66 -13.50 -3.26
C ASN A 73 1.93 -13.46 -1.90
N GLN A 74 0.70 -12.94 -1.88
CA GLN A 74 -0.09 -12.81 -0.67
C GLN A 74 -1.17 -13.90 -0.60
N PHE A 75 -0.89 -15.02 0.07
CA PHE A 75 -1.78 -16.19 0.09
C PHE A 75 -2.48 -16.39 1.44
N ASN A 76 -1.78 -16.12 2.55
CA ASN A 76 -2.31 -16.24 3.91
C ASN A 76 -2.26 -14.86 4.58
N VAL A 77 -3.26 -14.03 4.30
CA VAL A 77 -3.39 -12.73 4.95
C VAL A 77 -3.76 -12.92 6.42
N GLU A 78 -3.06 -12.21 7.30
CA GLU A 78 -3.37 -12.19 8.73
C GLU A 78 -4.82 -11.71 8.98
N PRO A 79 -5.63 -12.37 9.82
CA PRO A 79 -7.03 -12.01 10.04
C PRO A 79 -7.27 -10.57 10.51
N ARG A 80 -6.25 -9.97 11.13
CA ARG A 80 -6.28 -8.57 11.58
C ARG A 80 -6.19 -7.56 10.45
N VAL A 81 -5.89 -7.95 9.21
CA VAL A 81 -5.81 -7.02 8.07
C VAL A 81 -7.21 -6.67 7.59
N GLU A 82 -7.66 -5.47 7.91
CA GLU A 82 -9.00 -4.97 7.54
C GLU A 82 -9.04 -4.16 6.23
N PHE A 83 -7.88 -3.91 5.62
CA PHE A 83 -7.79 -3.19 4.35
C PHE A 83 -7.85 -4.15 3.17
N ASP A 84 -8.41 -3.69 2.05
CA ASP A 84 -8.18 -4.35 0.76
C ASP A 84 -6.73 -4.09 0.32
N THR A 85 -5.91 -5.14 0.38
CA THR A 85 -4.47 -5.10 0.08
C THR A 85 -4.14 -5.25 -1.41
N VAL A 86 -5.17 -5.26 -2.27
CA VAL A 86 -5.04 -5.48 -3.72
C VAL A 86 -4.27 -6.78 -3.98
N ALA A 87 -4.67 -7.85 -3.30
CA ALA A 87 -3.92 -9.11 -3.27
C ALA A 87 -3.90 -9.80 -4.64
N ASN A 88 -2.70 -10.08 -5.15
CA ASN A 88 -2.37 -10.90 -6.33
C ASN A 88 -2.94 -10.46 -7.69
N GLN A 89 -3.96 -9.60 -7.74
CA GLN A 89 -4.55 -9.09 -8.98
C GLN A 89 -4.71 -7.58 -8.91
N LYS A 90 -4.31 -6.89 -9.97
CA LYS A 90 -4.51 -5.44 -10.10
C LYS A 90 -6.01 -5.11 -10.04
N GLN A 91 -6.33 -3.93 -9.53
CA GLN A 91 -7.71 -3.47 -9.41
C GLN A 91 -7.84 -2.04 -9.91
N GLN A 92 -9.01 -1.72 -10.47
CA GLN A 92 -9.35 -0.34 -10.81
C GLN A 92 -9.92 0.37 -9.59
N HIS A 93 -9.48 1.59 -9.34
CA HIS A 93 -9.93 2.43 -8.23
C HIS A 93 -9.77 3.91 -8.58
N GLU A 94 -10.84 4.68 -8.41
CA GLU A 94 -10.78 6.13 -8.56
C GLU A 94 -10.09 6.73 -7.33
N ILE A 95 -8.91 7.34 -7.54
CA ILE A 95 -8.12 7.93 -6.45
C ILE A 95 -8.48 9.40 -6.33
N ASN A 96 -9.09 9.77 -5.20
CA ASN A 96 -9.42 11.16 -4.87
C ASN A 96 -8.30 11.81 -4.05
N GLN A 97 -7.67 11.03 -3.17
CA GLN A 97 -6.56 11.48 -2.36
C GLN A 97 -5.70 10.27 -1.96
N THR A 98 -4.38 10.41 -2.06
CA THR A 98 -3.45 9.30 -1.78
C THR A 98 -2.23 9.75 -1.00
N THR A 99 -1.58 8.77 -0.36
CA THR A 99 -0.24 8.89 0.21
C THR A 99 0.58 7.64 -0.13
N TYR A 100 1.90 7.74 -0.05
CA TYR A 100 2.78 6.57 -0.05
C TYR A 100 3.68 6.63 1.19
N VAL A 101 4.04 5.46 1.71
CA VAL A 101 4.90 5.34 2.89
C VAL A 101 6.21 4.71 2.45
N SER A 102 7.30 5.45 2.61
CA SER A 102 8.65 4.93 2.41
C SER A 102 9.51 5.31 3.61
N THR A 103 10.33 4.39 4.10
CA THR A 103 11.27 4.69 5.18
C THR A 103 12.47 5.44 4.64
N LYS A 104 13.05 6.32 5.47
CA LYS A 104 14.46 6.68 5.33
C LYS A 104 15.27 5.42 5.63
N THR A 105 16.04 4.96 4.65
CA THR A 105 17.19 4.08 4.93
C THR A 105 18.19 4.77 5.84
#